data_AF-A0A831X7F2-F1
#
_entry.id   AF-A0A831X7F2-F1
#
_cell.length_a   1.000
_cell.length_b   1.000
_cell.length_c   1.000
_cell.angle_alpha   90.00
_cell.angle_beta   90.00
_cell.angle_gamma   90.00
#
_symmetry.space_group_name_H-M   'P 1'
#
loop_
_entity.id
_entity.type
_entity.pdbx_description
1 polymer ?
#
loop_
_entity_poly.entity_id
_entity_poly.type
_entity_poly.pdbx_seq_one_letter_code
_entity_poly.pdbx_strand_id
1 'polypeptide(L)'
;MGGDLGGVARAGVGPEVAVRRTRSSEPLWWIPFAGGMMLDALVLPALILITGILLPLGLVSPETLHVLVGLPVVRVALAVLIALTFFHAAHRLRYALVELGLHALKPVLPWLCYGGAVVGSAYTLLVAFRLI
;
A
#
# COMPACT_ATOMS: atom_id res chain seq x y z
N MET A 1 -69.75 -31.32 -18.46
CA MET A 1 -69.38 -30.01 -17.89
C MET A 1 -68.53 -30.26 -16.66
N GLY A 2 -67.22 -30.45 -16.87
CA GLY A 2 -66.25 -30.72 -15.81
C GLY A 2 -65.66 -29.40 -15.30
N GLY A 3 -65.66 -29.23 -13.99
CA GLY A 3 -64.80 -28.26 -13.33
C GLY A 3 -63.41 -28.86 -13.11
N ASP A 4 -62.38 -28.03 -13.20
CA ASP A 4 -61.27 -28.03 -12.24
C ASP A 4 -60.51 -26.70 -12.38
N LEU A 5 -60.43 -25.97 -11.27
CA LEU A 5 -59.57 -24.81 -11.05
C LEU A 5 -58.39 -25.33 -10.24
N GLY A 6 -57.23 -25.54 -10.85
CA GLY A 6 -56.05 -25.85 -10.06
C GLY A 6 -54.91 -26.41 -10.86
N GLY A 7 -53.88 -25.60 -11.10
CA GLY A 7 -52.67 -26.14 -11.70
C GLY A 7 -51.61 -25.13 -12.12
N VAL A 8 -51.53 -23.95 -11.49
CA VAL A 8 -50.32 -23.12 -11.63
C VAL A 8 -49.28 -23.71 -10.70
N ALA A 9 -48.53 -24.69 -11.22
CA ALA A 9 -47.37 -25.26 -10.54
C ALA A 9 -46.37 -24.13 -10.26
N ARG A 10 -46.32 -23.66 -9.01
CA ARG A 10 -45.25 -22.80 -8.54
C ARG A 10 -43.98 -23.62 -8.49
N ALA A 11 -43.10 -23.40 -9.46
CA ALA A 11 -41.72 -23.86 -9.40
C ALA A 11 -41.12 -23.39 -8.06
N GLY A 12 -40.65 -24.37 -7.27
CA GLY A 12 -40.17 -24.17 -5.92
C GLY A 12 -39.02 -23.17 -5.86
N VAL A 13 -39.15 -22.18 -4.99
CA VAL A 13 -38.04 -21.37 -4.49
C VAL A 13 -37.20 -22.30 -3.62
N GLY A 14 -36.06 -22.76 -4.14
CA GLY A 14 -35.06 -23.48 -3.35
C GLY A 14 -34.53 -22.60 -2.21
N PRO A 15 -34.02 -23.19 -1.11
CA PRO A 15 -33.53 -22.40 0.02
C PRO A 15 -32.42 -21.47 -0.45
N GLU A 16 -32.62 -20.17 -0.26
CA GLU A 16 -31.61 -19.14 -0.47
C GLU A 16 -30.48 -19.42 0.52
N VAL A 17 -29.48 -20.19 0.08
CA VAL A 17 -28.23 -20.36 0.82
C VAL A 17 -27.58 -18.99 0.83
N ALA A 18 -27.77 -18.24 1.92
CA ALA A 18 -27.12 -16.97 2.14
C ALA A 18 -25.60 -17.18 2.08
N VAL A 19 -25.01 -16.91 0.92
CA VAL A 19 -23.56 -16.97 0.72
C VAL A 19 -22.96 -15.85 1.57
N ARG A 20 -22.41 -16.22 2.74
CA ARG A 20 -21.68 -15.30 3.61
C ARG A 20 -20.41 -14.83 2.90
N ARG A 21 -20.49 -13.68 2.21
CA ARG A 21 -19.30 -13.01 1.66
C ARG A 21 -18.47 -12.47 2.81
N THR A 22 -17.31 -13.06 3.07
CA THR A 22 -16.29 -12.48 3.92
C THR A 22 -15.79 -11.18 3.29
N ARG A 23 -15.83 -10.06 4.02
CA ARG A 23 -15.29 -8.78 3.54
C ARG A 23 -13.80 -8.94 3.24
N SER A 24 -13.38 -8.54 2.03
CA SER A 24 -11.97 -8.44 1.67
C SER A 24 -11.33 -7.30 2.46
N SER A 25 -10.15 -7.52 3.01
CA SER A 25 -9.33 -6.48 3.65
C SER A 25 -8.58 -5.62 2.63
N GLU A 26 -8.72 -5.90 1.33
CA GLU A 26 -8.03 -5.21 0.23
C GLU A 26 -8.22 -3.68 0.21
N PRO A 27 -9.40 -3.10 0.51
CA PRO A 27 -9.56 -1.65 0.55
C PRO A 27 -8.66 -0.96 1.60
N LEU A 28 -8.32 -1.64 2.69
CA LEU A 28 -7.46 -1.08 3.74
C LEU A 28 -6.03 -0.85 3.24
N TRP A 29 -5.51 -1.75 2.42
CA TRP A 29 -4.16 -1.66 1.86
C TRP A 29 -4.09 -0.72 0.66
N TRP A 30 -5.22 -0.46 0.02
CA TRP A 30 -5.29 0.39 -1.16
C TRP A 30 -5.15 1.89 -0.82
N ILE A 31 -5.68 2.35 0.31
CA ILE A 31 -5.60 3.75 0.73
C ILE A 31 -4.15 4.26 0.87
N PRO A 32 -3.26 3.62 1.65
CA PRO A 32 -1.87 4.08 1.75
C PRO A 32 -1.10 3.88 0.45
N PHE A 33 -1.44 2.87 -0.36
CA PHE A 33 -0.90 2.71 -1.71
C PHE A 33 -1.25 3.91 -2.62
N ALA A 34 -2.52 4.33 -2.65
CA ALA A 34 -2.95 5.45 -3.47
C ALA A 34 -2.35 6.78 -2.98
N GLY A 35 -2.28 6.99 -1.67
CA GLY A 35 -1.59 8.14 -1.09
C GLY A 35 -0.09 8.17 -1.44
N GLY A 36 0.57 7.03 -1.35
CA GLY A 36 1.98 6.86 -1.75
C GLY A 36 2.22 7.16 -3.21
N MET A 37 1.38 6.64 -4.13
CA MET A 37 1.52 6.96 -5.56
C MET A 37 1.50 8.47 -5.84
N MET A 38 0.58 9.21 -5.20
CA MET A 38 0.46 10.65 -5.43
C MET A 38 1.69 11.40 -4.90
N LEU A 39 2.12 11.10 -3.67
CA LEU A 39 3.28 11.76 -3.08
C LEU A 39 4.59 11.38 -3.77
N ASP A 40 4.78 10.11 -4.09
CA ASP A 40 5.97 9.63 -4.77
C ASP A 40 6.11 10.30 -6.14
N ALA A 41 5.02 10.44 -6.90
CA ALA A 41 5.05 11.09 -8.21
C ALA A 41 5.49 12.56 -8.14
N LEU A 42 5.18 13.26 -7.04
CA LEU A 42 5.52 14.67 -6.86
C LEU A 42 6.91 14.87 -6.24
N VAL A 43 7.26 14.08 -5.23
CA VAL A 43 8.38 14.35 -4.33
C VAL A 43 9.60 13.47 -4.64
N LEU A 44 9.38 12.21 -5.00
CA LEU A 44 10.48 11.25 -5.17
C LEU A 44 11.46 11.65 -6.29
N PRO A 45 11.02 12.19 -7.46
CA PRO A 45 11.96 12.69 -8.47
C PRO A 45 12.90 13.78 -7.96
N ALA A 46 12.37 14.72 -7.15
CA ALA A 46 13.18 15.78 -6.56
C ALA A 46 14.17 15.22 -5.53
N LEU A 47 13.74 14.26 -4.70
CA LEU A 47 14.63 13.60 -3.74
C LEU A 47 15.74 12.83 -4.46
N ILE A 48 15.42 12.05 -5.49
CA ILE A 48 16.40 11.32 -6.30
C ILE A 48 17.40 12.28 -6.95
N LEU A 49 16.94 13.42 -7.49
CA LEU A 49 17.82 14.44 -8.05
C LEU A 49 18.76 15.00 -6.99
N ILE A 50 18.24 15.42 -5.84
CA ILE A 50 19.02 16.05 -4.77
C ILE A 50 20.03 15.05 -4.18
N THR A 51 19.57 13.87 -3.75
CA THR A 51 20.43 12.92 -3.03
C THR A 51 21.25 12.03 -3.94
N GLY A 52 20.75 11.70 -5.14
CA GLY A 52 21.39 10.79 -6.08
C GLY A 52 22.29 11.45 -7.11
N ILE A 53 22.12 12.76 -7.37
CA ILE A 53 22.89 13.48 -8.40
C ILE A 53 23.57 14.72 -7.82
N LEU A 54 22.81 15.67 -7.27
CA LEU A 54 23.37 16.97 -6.86
C LEU A 54 24.34 16.86 -5.68
N LEU A 55 23.99 16.08 -4.66
CA LEU A 55 24.82 15.85 -3.49
C LEU A 55 26.13 15.12 -3.83
N PRO A 56 26.14 13.99 -4.58
CA PRO A 56 27.38 13.34 -5.03
C PRO A 56 28.30 14.21 -5.88
N LEU A 57 27.73 15.15 -6.66
CA LEU A 57 28.49 16.09 -7.48
C LEU A 57 29.00 17.31 -6.69
N GLY A 58 28.69 17.41 -5.39
CA GLY A 58 29.07 18.56 -4.55
C GLY A 58 28.33 19.85 -4.88
N LEU A 59 27.22 19.78 -5.63
CA LEU A 59 26.39 20.93 -5.99
C LEU A 59 25.43 21.35 -4.85
N VAL A 60 25.23 20.46 -3.88
CA VAL A 60 24.48 20.72 -2.65
C VAL A 60 25.38 20.40 -1.46
N SER A 61 25.43 21.30 -0.49
CA SER A 61 26.20 21.12 0.74
C SER A 61 25.51 20.10 1.66
N PRO A 62 26.22 19.08 2.17
CA PRO A 62 25.70 18.15 3.17
C PRO A 62 25.20 18.86 4.44
N GLU A 63 25.88 19.94 4.85
CA GLU A 63 25.54 20.74 6.02
C GLU A 63 24.15 21.37 5.88
N THR A 64 23.83 21.88 4.69
CA THR A 64 22.50 22.44 4.39
C THR A 64 21.40 21.38 4.56
N LEU A 65 21.64 20.16 4.06
CA LEU A 65 20.69 19.05 4.21
C LEU A 65 20.58 18.61 5.67
N HIS A 66 21.68 18.60 6.42
CA HIS A 66 21.67 18.30 7.86
C HIS A 66 20.84 19.31 8.65
N VAL A 67 20.96 20.61 8.35
CA VAL A 67 20.13 21.65 8.97
C VAL A 67 18.66 21.44 8.63
N LEU A 68 18.35 21.17 7.36
CA LEU A 68 16.97 20.95 6.92
C LEU A 68 16.33 19.72 7.58
N VAL A 69 17.05 18.59 7.60
CA VAL A 69 16.63 17.37 8.29
C VAL A 69 16.65 17.57 9.81
N GLY A 70 17.32 18.59 10.34
CA GLY A 70 17.24 19.00 11.75
C GLY A 70 15.84 19.48 12.16
N LEU A 71 15.04 19.98 11.23
CA LEU A 71 13.70 20.51 11.51
C LEU A 71 12.71 19.36 11.78
N PRO A 72 12.02 19.33 12.95
CA PRO A 72 11.10 18.23 13.28
C PRO A 72 9.99 18.02 12.24
N VAL A 73 9.47 19.11 11.66
CA VAL A 73 8.44 19.05 10.62
C VAL A 73 8.94 18.33 9.36
N VAL A 74 10.19 18.57 8.96
CA VAL A 74 10.81 17.92 7.79
C VAL A 74 11.01 16.44 8.07
N ARG A 75 11.48 16.07 9.27
CA ARG A 75 11.65 14.66 9.67
C ARG A 75 10.34 13.90 9.63
N VAL A 76 9.28 14.47 10.20
CA VAL A 76 7.94 13.85 10.17
C VAL A 76 7.43 13.73 8.74
N ALA A 77 7.58 14.78 7.92
CA ALA A 77 7.18 14.75 6.52
C ALA A 77 7.92 13.65 5.73
N LEU A 78 9.25 13.55 5.91
CA LEU A 78 10.06 12.49 5.29
C LEU A 78 9.67 11.10 5.81
N ALA A 79 9.38 10.96 7.10
CA ALA A 79 8.96 9.68 7.66
C ALA A 79 7.61 9.22 7.10
N VAL A 80 6.64 10.13 6.96
CA VAL A 80 5.35 9.86 6.32
C VAL A 80 5.53 9.51 4.85
N LEU A 81 6.34 10.27 4.12
CA LEU A 81 6.64 10.01 2.71
C LEU A 81 7.22 8.59 2.54
N ILE A 82 8.30 8.27 3.27
CA ILE A 82 8.97 6.96 3.19
C ILE A 82 8.02 5.83 3.58
N ALA A 83 7.20 6.00 4.62
CA ALA A 83 6.19 5.02 5.00
C ALA A 83 5.20 4.75 3.87
N LEU A 84 4.68 5.81 3.23
CA LEU A 84 3.76 5.68 2.10
C LEU A 84 4.43 5.07 0.88
N THR A 85 5.70 5.39 0.60
CA THR A 85 6.51 4.74 -0.45
C THR A 85 6.64 3.23 -0.19
N PHE A 86 6.81 2.79 1.06
CA PHE A 86 6.83 1.36 1.39
C PHE A 86 5.50 0.67 1.07
N PHE A 87 4.36 1.28 1.40
CA PHE A 87 3.05 0.72 1.04
C PHE A 87 2.81 0.73 -0.46
N HIS A 88 3.26 1.77 -1.16
CA HIS A 88 3.22 1.82 -2.62
C HIS A 88 4.03 0.66 -3.24
N ALA A 89 5.28 0.50 -2.82
CA ALA A 89 6.17 -0.56 -3.28
C ALA A 89 5.62 -1.95 -2.94
N ALA A 90 5.14 -2.18 -1.71
CA ALA A 90 4.60 -3.47 -1.29
C ALA A 90 3.39 -3.91 -2.11
N HIS A 91 2.48 -2.98 -2.42
CA HIS A 91 1.33 -3.29 -3.27
C HIS A 91 1.78 -3.69 -4.68
N ARG A 92 2.66 -2.90 -5.31
CA ARG A 92 3.20 -3.21 -6.65
C ARG A 92 3.98 -4.52 -6.67
N LEU A 93 4.86 -4.73 -5.68
CA LEU A 93 5.71 -5.91 -5.59
C LEU A 93 4.90 -7.19 -5.41
N ARG A 94 3.83 -7.16 -4.61
CA ARG A 94 2.94 -8.32 -4.44
C ARG A 94 2.40 -8.83 -5.78
N TYR A 95 1.85 -7.94 -6.61
CA TYR A 95 1.28 -8.34 -7.89
C TYR A 95 2.37 -8.66 -8.91
N ALA A 96 3.44 -7.87 -8.96
CA ALA A 96 4.58 -8.12 -9.84
C ALA A 96 5.21 -9.50 -9.60
N LEU A 97 5.38 -9.93 -8.34
CA LEU A 97 5.93 -11.25 -8.02
C LEU A 97 5.03 -12.40 -8.49
N VAL A 98 3.70 -12.24 -8.39
CA VAL A 98 2.76 -13.23 -8.92
C VAL A 98 2.86 -13.29 -10.44
N GLU A 99 2.89 -12.13 -11.11
CA GLU A 99 3.01 -12.02 -12.57
C GLU A 99 4.34 -12.58 -13.10
N LEU A 100 5.42 -12.46 -12.34
CA LEU A 100 6.73 -13.05 -12.65
C LEU A 100 6.77 -14.58 -12.46
N GLY A 101 5.68 -15.21 -11.99
CA GLY A 101 5.55 -16.66 -11.94
C GLY A 101 5.46 -17.26 -10.54
N LEU A 102 5.58 -16.46 -9.46
CA LEU A 102 5.55 -16.96 -8.07
C LEU A 102 4.12 -17.25 -7.56
N HIS A 103 3.29 -17.88 -8.39
CA HIS A 103 1.89 -18.19 -8.11
C HIS A 103 1.71 -19.05 -6.85
N ALA A 104 2.64 -19.98 -6.59
CA ALA A 104 2.62 -20.82 -5.39
C ALA A 104 2.76 -20.01 -4.08
N LEU A 105 3.38 -18.82 -4.15
CA LEU A 105 3.59 -17.95 -3.00
C LEU A 105 2.47 -16.92 -2.81
N LYS A 106 1.47 -16.86 -3.71
CA LYS A 106 0.32 -15.94 -3.64
C LYS A 106 -0.33 -15.82 -2.26
N PRO A 107 -0.53 -16.88 -1.45
CA PRO A 107 -1.09 -16.73 -0.10
C PRO A 107 -0.12 -16.09 0.91
N VAL A 108 1.19 -16.20 0.70
CA VAL A 108 2.25 -15.72 1.61
C VAL A 108 2.70 -14.30 1.24
N LEU A 109 2.67 -13.94 -0.05
CA LEU A 109 3.12 -12.63 -0.54
C LEU A 109 2.48 -11.42 0.16
N PRO A 110 1.17 -11.38 0.48
CA PRO A 110 0.60 -10.26 1.23
C PRO A 110 1.29 -10.06 2.58
N TRP A 111 1.58 -11.14 3.30
CA TRP A 111 2.25 -11.08 4.60
C TRP A 111 3.68 -10.57 4.48
N LEU A 112 4.42 -11.04 3.46
CA LEU A 112 5.79 -10.58 3.22
C LEU A 112 5.84 -9.12 2.78
N CYS A 113 5.05 -8.75 1.76
CA CYS A 113 5.07 -7.40 1.20
C CYS A 113 4.53 -6.37 2.19
N TYR A 114 3.31 -6.55 2.71
CA TYR A 114 2.71 -5.58 3.62
C TYR A 114 3.32 -5.65 5.02
N GLY A 115 3.73 -6.83 5.49
CA GLY A 115 4.49 -6.95 6.73
C GLY A 115 5.83 -6.23 6.65
N GLY A 116 6.56 -6.39 5.53
CA GLY A 116 7.76 -5.62 5.25
C GLY A 116 7.53 -4.11 5.23
N ALA A 117 6.43 -3.66 4.61
CA ALA A 117 6.07 -2.24 4.61
C ALA A 117 5.78 -1.71 6.03
N VAL A 118 5.08 -2.48 6.86
CA VAL A 118 4.80 -2.09 8.26
C VAL A 118 6.09 -2.01 9.07
N VAL A 119 6.97 -3.02 8.97
CA VAL A 119 8.26 -3.03 9.68
C VAL A 119 9.15 -1.88 9.22
N GLY A 120 9.27 -1.68 7.91
CA GLY A 120 10.01 -0.56 7.34
C GLY A 120 9.47 0.79 7.80
N SER A 121 8.15 0.98 7.77
CA SER A 121 7.51 2.21 8.25
C SER A 121 7.75 2.45 9.73
N ALA A 122 7.61 1.41 10.57
CA ALA A 122 7.86 1.51 12.00
C ALA A 122 9.33 1.87 12.31
N TYR A 123 10.26 1.26 11.58
CA TYR A 123 11.69 1.58 11.69
C TYR A 123 11.98 3.02 11.28
N THR A 124 11.43 3.50 10.16
CA THR A 124 11.58 4.89 9.73
C THR A 124 11.06 5.86 10.78
N LEU A 125 9.87 5.61 11.33
CA LEU A 125 9.30 6.44 12.39
C LEU A 125 10.20 6.42 13.64
N LEU A 126 10.69 5.24 14.05
CA LEU A 126 11.61 5.12 15.18
C LEU A 126 12.86 5.96 14.98
N VAL A 127 13.50 5.89 13.80
CA VAL A 127 14.68 6.71 13.48
C VAL A 127 14.33 8.20 13.52
N ALA A 128 13.22 8.61 12.91
CA ALA A 128 12.78 9.99 12.91
C ALA A 128 12.55 10.54 14.32
N PHE A 129 11.97 9.74 15.23
CA PHE A 129 11.75 10.11 16.63
C PHE A 129 13.03 10.08 17.48
N ARG A 130 13.98 9.19 17.19
CA ARG A 130 15.27 9.12 17.91
C ARG A 130 16.23 10.26 17.58
N LEU A 131 16.02 10.91 16.44
CA LEU A 131 16.82 12.05 16.01
C LEU A 131 16.32 13.38 16.61
N ILE A 132 15.12 13.41 17.21
CA ILE A 132 14.57 14.54 17.99
C ILE A 132 15.38 14.74 19.25
#